data_AF-A0A154BS70-F1
#
_entry.id   AF-A0A154BS70-F1
#
_cell.length_a   1.000
_cell.length_b   1.000
_cell.length_c   1.000
_cell.angle_alpha   90.00
_cell.angle_beta   90.00
_cell.angle_gamma   90.00
#
_symmetry.space_group_name_H-M   'P 1'
#
loop_
_entity.id
_entity.type
_entity.pdbx_description
1 polymer ?
#
loop_
_entity_poly.entity_id
_entity_poly.type
_entity_poly.pdbx_seq_one_letter_code
_entity_poly.pdbx_strand_id
1 'polypeptide(L)'
;MEPILFVAPSPKMAEEAKQITAAMGISLDIVTSNMGDAKSVALSYPDAKIMISRGGTAQALRQLSGKTVIEITATICDILDPVQRVAIAGVKKIAVVAHQSVLAVVERDLHVTELDIFMRPWQNADALPKMMEQLSKVGVSGIVGDNAAAKMAKEYGMVVESLESGSDSIKRSINDAVKIASAQEAERIREQEKAQQIQRHVASMYTALEQAAAAVEELAASSQELATTSQETDNIAKTASREANNTTEIVDVIRRVAQQTNLLGLNAAIEAARVGEHGRGFSVVAEEVRKLAAESNQSARTISEMVNKFRNSVEYVQKNVENSNAITQQQAKATQDLAAMLDGVRMVGENLLALADSN
;
A
#
# COMPACT_ATOMS: atom_id res chain seq x y z
N MET A 1 -22.59 10.94 10.46
CA MET A 1 -22.43 12.22 9.73
C MET A 1 -21.50 13.06 10.56
N GLU A 2 -20.51 13.70 9.93
CA GLU A 2 -19.62 14.61 10.65
C GLU A 2 -20.43 15.67 11.41
N PRO A 3 -20.05 16.03 12.66
CA PRO A 3 -20.79 16.99 13.47
C PRO A 3 -20.72 18.38 12.85
N ILE A 4 -21.90 18.98 12.70
CA ILE A 4 -22.09 20.31 12.10
C ILE A 4 -22.53 21.28 13.20
N LEU A 5 -21.86 22.42 13.29
CA LEU A 5 -22.21 23.52 14.19
C LEU A 5 -22.73 24.72 13.41
N PHE A 6 -23.93 25.19 13.74
CA PHE A 6 -24.46 26.45 13.23
C PHE A 6 -24.14 27.59 14.22
N VAL A 7 -23.32 28.54 13.78
CA VAL A 7 -22.94 29.72 14.56
C VAL A 7 -23.72 30.93 14.04
N ALA A 8 -24.82 31.24 14.71
CA ALA A 8 -25.72 32.33 14.35
C ALA A 8 -25.21 33.68 14.89
N PRO A 9 -24.98 34.70 14.02
CA PRO A 9 -24.60 36.05 14.45
C PRO A 9 -25.68 36.80 15.25
N SER A 10 -26.93 36.33 15.23
CA SER A 10 -28.04 36.94 15.94
C SER A 10 -28.98 35.88 16.54
N PRO A 11 -29.69 36.19 17.64
CA PRO A 11 -30.68 35.29 18.22
C PRO A 11 -31.80 34.94 17.23
N LYS A 12 -32.20 35.89 16.38
CA LYS A 12 -33.24 35.67 15.37
C LYS A 12 -32.80 34.64 14.33
N MET A 13 -31.57 34.72 13.85
CA MET A 13 -31.02 33.71 12.93
C MET A 13 -30.90 32.34 13.60
N ALA A 14 -30.55 32.29 14.89
CA ALA A 14 -30.50 31.03 15.64
C ALA A 14 -31.89 30.38 15.71
N GLU A 15 -32.93 31.16 15.95
CA GLU A 15 -34.31 30.68 16.01
C GLU A 15 -34.81 30.22 14.65
N GLU A 16 -34.53 30.98 13.59
CA GLU A 16 -34.90 30.60 12.23
C GLU A 16 -34.16 29.32 11.79
N ALA A 17 -32.88 29.19 12.12
CA ALA A 17 -32.13 27.96 11.91
C ALA A 17 -32.77 26.78 12.66
N LYS A 18 -33.15 26.93 13.94
CA LYS A 18 -33.84 25.87 14.72
C LYS A 18 -35.14 25.41 14.06
N GLN A 19 -35.94 26.35 13.57
CA GLN A 19 -37.19 26.05 12.89
C GLN A 19 -36.95 25.29 11.59
N ILE A 20 -35.97 25.72 10.80
CA ILE A 20 -35.59 25.05 9.55
C ILE A 20 -35.06 23.64 9.81
N THR A 21 -34.17 23.48 10.78
CA THR A 21 -33.61 22.17 11.14
C THR A 21 -34.68 21.22 11.65
N ALA A 22 -35.63 21.71 12.47
CA ALA A 22 -36.78 20.94 12.92
C ALA A 22 -37.69 20.53 11.76
N ALA A 23 -38.01 21.45 10.84
CA ALA A 23 -38.81 21.16 9.66
C ALA A 23 -38.14 20.18 8.68
N MET A 24 -36.81 20.19 8.63
CA MET A 24 -36.01 19.26 7.83
C MET A 24 -35.74 17.92 8.53
N GLY A 25 -36.07 17.79 9.81
CA GLY A 25 -35.73 16.60 10.61
C GLY A 25 -34.22 16.40 10.82
N ILE A 26 -33.44 17.49 10.79
CA ILE A 26 -31.98 17.46 11.00
C ILE A 26 -31.66 17.93 12.41
N SER A 27 -30.83 17.19 13.13
CA SER A 27 -30.28 17.62 14.41
C SER A 27 -28.95 18.34 14.19
N LEU A 28 -28.87 19.60 14.61
CA LEU A 28 -27.70 20.46 14.48
C LEU A 28 -27.48 21.20 15.81
N ASP A 29 -26.23 21.34 16.23
CA ASP A 29 -25.90 22.24 17.33
C ASP A 29 -25.98 23.67 16.83
N ILE A 30 -26.76 24.51 17.52
CA ILE A 30 -26.98 25.90 17.14
C ILE A 30 -26.57 26.80 18.31
N VAL A 31 -25.56 27.64 18.08
CA VAL A 31 -25.06 28.60 19.06
C VAL A 31 -25.19 30.02 18.52
N THR A 32 -25.55 30.96 19.39
CA THR A 32 -25.53 32.39 19.03
C THR A 32 -24.19 32.97 19.43
N SER A 33 -23.45 33.54 18.48
CA SER A 33 -22.14 34.14 18.74
C SER A 33 -21.76 35.15 17.66
N ASN A 34 -20.84 36.06 17.97
CA ASN A 34 -20.41 37.14 17.09
C ASN A 34 -18.95 36.95 16.63
N MET A 35 -18.48 37.87 15.79
CA MET A 35 -17.12 37.84 15.23
C MET A 35 -16.02 37.87 16.30
N GLY A 36 -16.18 38.63 17.39
CA GLY A 36 -15.18 38.74 18.46
C GLY A 36 -15.01 37.46 19.28
N ASP A 37 -16.08 36.67 19.38
CA ASP A 37 -16.12 35.43 20.16
C ASP A 37 -15.85 34.17 19.32
N ALA A 38 -15.58 34.32 18.02
CA ALA A 38 -15.37 33.21 17.08
C ALA A 38 -14.27 32.24 17.54
N LYS A 39 -13.20 32.74 18.16
CA LYS A 39 -12.11 31.91 18.72
C LYS A 39 -12.61 31.02 19.86
N SER A 40 -13.40 31.58 20.77
CA SER A 40 -13.96 30.87 21.92
C SER A 40 -14.91 29.77 21.43
N VAL A 41 -15.76 30.07 20.44
CA VAL A 41 -16.67 29.08 19.84
C VAL A 41 -15.89 27.93 19.19
N ALA A 42 -14.84 28.22 18.43
CA ALA A 42 -14.04 27.17 17.80
C ALA A 42 -13.39 26.21 18.82
N LEU A 43 -13.01 26.72 20.00
CA LEU A 43 -12.42 25.95 21.10
C LEU A 43 -13.47 25.18 21.92
N SER A 44 -14.65 25.76 22.13
CA SER A 44 -15.74 25.11 22.88
C SER A 44 -16.38 23.94 22.12
N TYR A 45 -16.24 23.91 20.79
CA TYR A 45 -16.74 22.85 19.93
C TYR A 45 -15.59 22.20 19.14
N PRO A 46 -14.68 21.47 19.81
CA PRO A 46 -13.52 20.86 19.16
C PRO A 46 -13.94 19.79 18.14
N ASP A 47 -15.05 19.11 18.40
CA ASP A 47 -15.52 17.99 17.57
C ASP A 47 -16.20 18.44 16.28
N ALA A 48 -16.86 19.60 16.26
CA ALA A 48 -17.54 20.12 15.07
C ALA A 48 -16.55 20.26 13.90
N LYS A 49 -16.71 19.50 12.82
CA LYS A 49 -15.81 19.54 11.65
C LYS A 49 -16.26 20.54 10.59
N ILE A 50 -17.57 20.79 10.54
CA ILE A 50 -18.21 21.73 9.63
C ILE A 50 -18.93 22.79 10.45
N MET A 51 -18.75 24.05 10.07
CA MET A 51 -19.40 25.19 10.69
C MET A 51 -20.20 25.96 9.65
N ILE A 52 -21.40 26.40 10.02
CA ILE A 52 -22.24 27.27 9.21
C ILE A 52 -22.32 28.62 9.91
N SER A 53 -22.03 29.72 9.22
CA SER A 53 -22.20 31.06 9.79
C SER A 53 -22.35 32.10 8.68
N ARG A 54 -22.37 33.39 9.03
CA ARG A 54 -22.56 34.49 8.08
C ARG A 54 -21.60 35.66 8.34
N GLY A 55 -21.15 36.27 7.26
CA GLY A 55 -20.42 37.55 7.29
C GLY A 55 -19.14 37.49 8.11
N GLY A 56 -18.86 38.54 8.87
CA GLY A 56 -17.64 38.63 9.69
C GLY A 56 -17.44 37.44 10.63
N THR A 57 -18.51 36.86 11.19
CA THR A 57 -18.41 35.66 12.04
C THR A 57 -17.93 34.43 11.26
N ALA A 58 -18.44 34.21 10.04
CA ALA A 58 -17.99 33.10 9.18
C ALA A 58 -16.52 33.26 8.79
N GLN A 59 -16.11 34.47 8.44
CA GLN A 59 -14.72 34.75 8.08
C GLN A 59 -13.77 34.52 9.26
N ALA A 60 -14.14 35.00 10.45
CA ALA A 60 -13.34 34.79 11.67
C ALA A 60 -13.21 33.30 12.01
N LEU A 61 -14.30 32.53 11.91
CA LEU A 61 -14.26 31.08 12.10
C LEU A 61 -13.35 30.39 11.07
N ARG A 62 -13.40 30.81 9.81
CA ARG A 62 -12.58 30.22 8.73
C ARG A 62 -11.08 30.43 8.98
N GLN A 63 -10.69 31.60 9.49
CA GLN A 63 -9.29 31.92 9.76
C GLN A 63 -8.74 31.21 11.01
N LEU A 64 -9.59 30.96 12.02
CA LEU A 64 -9.14 30.52 13.34
C LEU A 64 -9.27 29.02 13.57
N SER A 65 -10.18 28.34 12.87
CA SER A 65 -10.59 26.99 13.22
C SER A 65 -9.85 25.88 12.46
N GLY A 66 -9.31 26.16 11.27
CA GLY A 66 -8.79 25.11 10.36
C GLY A 66 -9.87 24.14 9.86
N LYS A 67 -11.16 24.44 10.11
CA LYS A 67 -12.31 23.61 9.82
C LYS A 67 -13.04 24.08 8.57
N THR A 68 -13.95 23.23 8.07
CA THR A 68 -14.77 23.60 6.91
C THR A 68 -15.82 24.61 7.34
N VAL A 69 -15.77 25.84 6.82
CA VAL A 69 -16.75 26.89 7.14
C VAL A 69 -17.58 27.25 5.91
N ILE A 70 -18.88 26.95 6.01
CA ILE A 70 -19.90 27.27 5.01
C ILE A 70 -20.50 28.61 5.39
N GLU A 71 -20.35 29.55 4.47
CA GLU A 71 -20.78 30.93 4.67
C GLU A 71 -22.13 31.17 4.00
N ILE A 72 -23.09 31.69 4.77
CA ILE A 72 -24.40 32.06 4.27
C ILE A 72 -24.29 33.42 3.55
N THR A 73 -24.40 33.41 2.23
CA THR A 73 -24.47 34.64 1.42
C THR A 73 -25.90 35.16 1.34
N ALA A 74 -26.08 36.48 1.24
CA ALA A 74 -27.40 37.05 1.01
C ALA A 74 -27.87 36.75 -0.42
N THR A 75 -29.13 36.34 -0.56
CA THR A 75 -29.80 36.28 -1.87
C THR A 75 -30.39 37.64 -2.25
N ILE A 76 -30.84 37.78 -3.49
CA ILE A 76 -31.56 38.98 -3.93
C ILE A 76 -32.81 39.21 -3.08
N CYS A 77 -33.55 38.16 -2.73
CA CYS A 77 -34.73 38.28 -1.87
C CYS A 77 -34.37 38.79 -0.47
N ASP A 78 -33.26 38.29 0.11
CA ASP A 78 -32.75 38.74 1.42
C ASP A 78 -32.45 40.25 1.43
N ILE A 79 -32.12 40.83 0.27
CA ILE A 79 -31.84 42.26 0.11
C ILE A 79 -33.13 43.03 -0.21
N LEU A 80 -33.95 42.54 -1.13
CA LEU A 80 -35.13 43.26 -1.62
C LEU A 80 -36.23 43.38 -0.56
N ASP A 81 -36.46 42.36 0.27
CA ASP A 81 -37.50 42.39 1.30
C ASP A 81 -37.30 43.53 2.32
N PRO A 82 -36.12 43.69 2.96
CA PRO A 82 -35.86 44.82 3.85
C PRO A 82 -35.83 46.16 3.09
N VAL A 83 -35.31 46.21 1.85
CA VAL A 83 -35.34 47.44 1.03
C VAL A 83 -36.79 47.88 0.80
N GLN A 84 -37.69 46.95 0.50
CA GLN A 84 -39.11 47.23 0.32
C GLN A 84 -39.75 47.77 1.59
N ARG A 85 -39.42 47.22 2.77
CA ARG A 85 -39.94 47.73 4.06
C ARG A 85 -39.50 49.17 4.33
N VAL A 86 -38.22 49.48 4.09
CA VAL A 86 -37.70 50.85 4.21
C VAL A 86 -38.36 51.78 3.19
N ALA A 87 -38.58 51.32 1.94
CA ALA A 87 -39.23 52.11 0.90
C ALA A 87 -40.71 52.42 1.24
N ILE A 88 -41.45 51.45 1.79
CA ILE A 88 -42.84 51.63 2.25
C ILE A 88 -42.91 52.66 3.39
N ALA A 89 -41.86 52.78 4.21
CA ALA A 89 -41.76 53.84 5.24
C ALA A 89 -41.53 55.25 4.65
N GLY A 90 -41.54 55.41 3.33
CA GLY A 90 -41.44 56.70 2.63
C GLY A 90 -40.01 57.12 2.28
N VAL A 91 -39.03 56.23 2.46
CA VAL A 91 -37.63 56.51 2.15
C VAL A 91 -37.34 56.24 0.68
N LYS A 92 -36.83 57.26 -0.03
CA LYS A 92 -36.50 57.18 -1.47
C LYS A 92 -35.02 56.93 -1.77
N LYS A 93 -34.13 57.08 -0.78
CA LYS A 93 -32.69 56.83 -0.91
C LYS A 93 -32.26 55.85 0.17
N ILE A 94 -31.98 54.61 -0.22
CA ILE A 94 -31.67 53.50 0.67
C ILE A 94 -30.27 53.00 0.35
N ALA A 95 -29.41 52.76 1.35
CA ALA A 95 -28.16 52.04 1.12
C ALA A 95 -28.21 50.64 1.73
N VAL A 96 -27.73 49.67 0.97
CA VAL A 96 -27.53 48.29 1.43
C VAL A 96 -26.07 48.16 1.85
N VAL A 97 -25.82 48.07 3.15
CA VAL A 97 -24.49 48.12 3.76
C VAL A 97 -24.24 46.85 4.57
N ALA A 98 -23.39 45.96 4.07
CA ALA A 98 -23.02 44.75 4.80
C ALA A 98 -21.61 44.27 4.42
N HIS A 99 -21.09 43.32 5.19
CA HIS A 99 -19.77 42.78 4.94
C HIS A 99 -19.68 42.23 3.50
N GLN A 100 -18.54 42.41 2.83
CA GLN A 100 -18.37 42.06 1.41
C GLN A 100 -18.72 40.61 1.13
N SER A 101 -18.42 39.71 2.07
CA SER A 101 -18.73 38.29 1.94
C SER A 101 -20.23 37.96 1.97
N VAL A 102 -21.06 38.86 2.51
CA VAL A 102 -22.53 38.73 2.53
C VAL A 102 -23.15 39.24 1.23
N LEU A 103 -22.68 40.38 0.71
CA LEU A 103 -23.32 41.06 -0.42
C LEU A 103 -22.87 40.57 -1.80
N ALA A 104 -21.70 39.92 -1.93
CA ALA A 104 -21.16 39.36 -3.18
C ALA A 104 -21.19 40.27 -4.42
N VAL A 105 -21.44 41.57 -4.25
CA VAL A 105 -21.67 42.59 -5.27
C VAL A 105 -20.66 43.72 -5.05
N VAL A 106 -20.09 44.24 -6.14
CA VAL A 106 -19.22 45.42 -6.11
C VAL A 106 -20.06 46.67 -5.82
N GLU A 107 -19.46 47.70 -5.23
CA GLU A 107 -20.10 49.00 -5.04
C GLU A 107 -20.87 49.43 -6.30
N ARG A 108 -22.19 49.61 -6.14
CA ARG A 108 -23.11 49.82 -7.25
C ARG A 108 -24.32 50.62 -6.81
N ASP A 109 -24.73 51.53 -7.67
CA ASP A 109 -25.97 52.28 -7.49
C ASP A 109 -27.02 51.75 -8.45
N LEU A 110 -28.23 51.57 -7.94
CA LEU A 110 -29.39 51.11 -8.68
C LEU A 110 -30.48 52.17 -8.56
N HIS A 111 -31.06 52.55 -9.68
CA HIS A 111 -32.18 53.46 -9.72
C HIS A 111 -33.41 52.72 -10.23
N VAL A 112 -34.42 52.59 -9.38
CA VAL A 112 -35.69 51.91 -9.69
C VAL A 112 -36.82 52.89 -9.44
N THR A 113 -37.36 53.46 -10.52
CA THR A 113 -38.42 54.48 -10.49
C THR A 113 -38.06 55.72 -9.64
N GLU A 114 -38.60 55.85 -8.43
CA GLU A 114 -38.29 56.95 -7.51
C GLU A 114 -37.35 56.53 -6.37
N LEU A 115 -36.82 55.30 -6.43
CA LEU A 115 -36.00 54.69 -5.41
C LEU A 115 -34.54 54.56 -5.86
N ASP A 116 -33.64 55.23 -5.15
CA ASP A 116 -32.19 55.05 -5.28
C ASP A 116 -31.69 54.04 -4.25
N ILE A 117 -31.05 52.97 -4.71
CA ILE A 117 -30.45 51.92 -3.88
C ILE A 117 -28.93 51.96 -4.04
N PHE A 118 -28.21 52.23 -2.96
CA PHE A 118 -26.76 52.32 -2.91
C PHE A 118 -26.18 51.04 -2.30
N MET A 119 -25.59 50.15 -3.10
CA MET A 119 -24.91 48.95 -2.60
C MET A 119 -23.51 49.34 -2.13
N ARG A 120 -23.23 49.19 -0.84
CA ARG A 120 -21.93 49.55 -0.24
C ARG A 120 -21.39 48.40 0.63
N PRO A 121 -20.62 47.47 0.04
CA PRO A 121 -19.96 46.44 0.82
C PRO A 121 -18.83 47.03 1.69
N TRP A 122 -18.57 46.44 2.86
CA TRP A 122 -17.44 46.79 3.71
C TRP A 122 -16.57 45.57 4.04
N GLN A 123 -15.27 45.77 4.29
CA GLN A 123 -14.33 44.70 4.67
C GLN A 123 -13.85 44.82 6.11
N ASN A 124 -13.59 46.04 6.56
CA ASN A 124 -13.18 46.33 7.93
C ASN A 124 -14.22 47.25 8.58
N ALA A 125 -14.58 46.96 9.83
CA ALA A 125 -15.56 47.72 10.60
C ALA A 125 -15.14 49.19 10.77
N ASP A 126 -13.84 49.48 10.76
CA ASP A 126 -13.30 50.84 10.83
C ASP A 126 -13.70 51.73 9.64
N ALA A 127 -14.12 51.14 8.52
CA ALA A 127 -14.58 51.88 7.35
C ALA A 127 -16.05 52.34 7.48
N LEU A 128 -16.84 51.73 8.36
CA LEU A 128 -18.27 52.01 8.50
C LEU A 128 -18.57 53.47 8.88
N PRO A 129 -17.88 54.13 9.83
CA PRO A 129 -18.18 55.52 10.17
C PRO A 129 -18.05 56.47 8.97
N LYS A 130 -16.93 56.36 8.23
CA LYS A 130 -16.67 57.18 7.04
C LYS A 130 -17.70 56.91 5.94
N MET A 131 -18.09 55.66 5.76
CA MET A 131 -19.11 55.25 4.79
C MET A 131 -20.49 55.83 5.15
N MET A 132 -20.89 55.77 6.43
CA MET A 132 -22.16 56.34 6.90
C MET A 132 -22.21 57.87 6.74
N GLU A 133 -21.10 58.56 7.02
CA GLU A 133 -20.99 60.01 6.79
C GLU A 133 -21.16 60.36 5.30
N GLN A 134 -20.54 59.61 4.40
CA GLN A 134 -20.68 59.80 2.95
C GLN A 134 -22.11 59.56 2.48
N LEU A 135 -22.76 58.49 2.96
CA LEU A 135 -24.14 58.17 2.63
C LEU A 135 -25.11 59.27 3.10
N SER A 136 -24.90 59.79 4.31
CA SER A 136 -25.66 60.92 4.85
C SER A 136 -25.54 62.17 3.96
N LYS A 137 -24.32 62.50 3.49
CA LYS A 137 -24.09 63.65 2.59
C LYS A 137 -24.80 63.53 1.24
N VAL A 138 -24.98 62.30 0.74
CA VAL A 138 -25.69 62.03 -0.53
C VAL A 138 -27.22 62.01 -0.32
N GLY A 139 -27.67 62.14 0.93
CA GLY A 139 -29.08 62.19 1.32
C GLY A 139 -29.71 60.82 1.49
N VAL A 140 -28.91 59.78 1.70
CA VAL A 140 -29.43 58.46 2.10
C VAL A 140 -30.05 58.59 3.48
N SER A 141 -31.31 58.22 3.59
CA SER A 141 -32.09 58.29 4.83
C SER A 141 -32.58 56.91 5.30
N GLY A 142 -32.30 55.85 4.55
CA GLY A 142 -32.56 54.47 4.94
C GLY A 142 -31.36 53.55 4.74
N ILE A 143 -31.17 52.60 5.65
CA ILE A 143 -30.10 51.62 5.63
C ILE A 143 -30.68 50.22 5.78
N VAL A 144 -30.26 49.32 4.90
CA VAL A 144 -30.45 47.88 5.03
C VAL A 144 -29.08 47.28 5.28
N GLY A 145 -28.82 46.75 6.46
CA GLY A 145 -27.46 46.32 6.77
C GLY A 145 -27.33 45.23 7.80
N ASP A 146 -26.15 44.61 7.84
CA ASP A 146 -25.80 43.66 8.89
C ASP A 146 -25.76 44.32 10.27
N ASN A 147 -25.56 43.55 11.34
CA ASN A 147 -25.63 44.06 12.71
C ASN A 147 -24.66 45.25 12.97
N ALA A 148 -23.47 45.24 12.36
CA ALA A 148 -22.50 46.32 12.52
C ALA A 148 -22.96 47.60 11.81
N ALA A 149 -23.39 47.47 10.55
CA ALA A 149 -23.90 48.60 9.77
C ALA A 149 -25.21 49.16 10.36
N ALA A 150 -26.13 48.29 10.78
CA ALA A 150 -27.40 48.68 11.39
C ALA A 150 -27.21 49.44 12.71
N LYS A 151 -26.25 49.03 13.54
CA LYS A 151 -25.90 49.75 14.77
C LYS A 151 -25.36 51.15 14.47
N MET A 152 -24.42 51.25 13.52
CA MET A 152 -23.81 52.52 13.12
C MET A 152 -24.85 53.48 12.52
N ALA A 153 -25.72 52.99 11.64
CA ALA A 153 -26.73 53.80 10.97
C ALA A 153 -27.76 54.45 11.92
N LYS A 154 -28.05 53.81 13.06
CA LYS A 154 -28.92 54.39 14.10
C LYS A 154 -28.33 55.66 14.71
N GLU A 155 -27.01 55.75 14.82
CA GLU A 155 -26.33 56.94 15.36
C GLU A 155 -26.47 58.16 14.44
N TYR A 156 -26.72 57.93 13.14
CA TYR A 156 -26.97 58.97 12.14
C TYR A 156 -28.47 59.30 11.94
N GLY A 157 -29.36 58.71 12.75
CA GLY A 157 -30.81 58.96 12.66
C GLY A 157 -31.48 58.43 11.38
N MET A 158 -30.86 57.48 10.68
CA MET A 158 -31.43 56.86 9.48
C MET A 158 -32.47 55.80 9.84
N VAL A 159 -33.41 55.52 8.93
CA VAL A 159 -34.33 54.38 9.04
C VAL A 159 -33.54 53.10 8.81
N VAL A 160 -33.51 52.18 9.77
CA VAL A 160 -32.66 50.98 9.68
C VAL A 160 -33.50 49.71 9.64
N GLU A 161 -33.29 48.92 8.60
CA GLU A 161 -33.72 47.53 8.50
C GLU A 161 -32.52 46.58 8.56
N SER A 162 -32.71 45.43 9.20
CA SER A 162 -31.68 44.41 9.33
C SER A 162 -31.59 43.59 8.03
N LEU A 163 -30.39 43.47 7.47
CA LEU A 163 -30.10 42.54 6.38
C LEU A 163 -29.96 41.14 6.99
N GLU A 164 -31.06 40.41 7.08
CA GLU A 164 -31.11 39.04 7.58
C GLU A 164 -31.02 38.02 6.45
N SER A 165 -30.73 36.77 6.79
CA SER A 165 -30.78 35.70 5.80
C SER A 165 -32.17 35.13 5.87
N GLY A 166 -32.88 35.10 4.74
CA GLY A 166 -34.14 34.43 4.66
C GLY A 166 -34.00 32.92 4.81
N SER A 167 -35.12 32.28 5.10
CA SER A 167 -35.23 30.85 5.31
C SER A 167 -34.58 30.02 4.19
N ASP A 168 -34.70 30.45 2.94
CA ASP A 168 -34.11 29.76 1.79
C ASP A 168 -32.57 29.77 1.80
N SER A 169 -31.94 30.88 2.20
CA SER A 169 -30.48 31.01 2.29
C SER A 169 -29.90 30.14 3.41
N ILE A 170 -30.57 30.12 4.56
CA ILE A 170 -30.22 29.26 5.70
C ILE A 170 -30.41 27.79 5.31
N LYS A 171 -31.54 27.44 4.71
CA LYS A 171 -31.86 26.08 4.25
C LYS A 171 -30.87 25.55 3.22
N ARG A 172 -30.45 26.38 2.24
CA ARG A 172 -29.41 26.00 1.26
C ARG A 172 -28.10 25.68 1.95
N SER A 173 -27.65 26.55 2.85
CA SER A 173 -26.38 26.39 3.55
C SER A 173 -26.38 25.15 4.47
N ILE A 174 -27.50 24.86 5.13
CA ILE A 174 -27.69 23.62 5.90
C ILE A 174 -27.62 22.39 4.99
N ASN A 175 -28.29 22.41 3.84
CA ASN A 175 -28.23 21.30 2.88
C ASN A 175 -26.80 21.06 2.35
N ASP A 176 -26.08 22.13 2.03
CA ASP A 176 -24.70 22.03 1.57
C ASP A 176 -23.80 21.46 2.69
N ALA A 177 -24.02 21.87 3.93
CA ALA A 177 -23.32 21.33 5.09
C ALA A 177 -23.56 19.83 5.28
N VAL A 178 -24.82 19.38 5.18
CA VAL A 178 -25.17 17.97 5.29
C VAL A 178 -24.54 17.15 4.16
N LYS A 179 -24.53 17.67 2.92
CA LYS A 179 -23.86 17.00 1.80
C LYS A 179 -22.37 16.86 2.03
N ILE A 180 -21.71 17.93 2.47
CA ILE A 180 -20.26 17.90 2.77
C ILE A 180 -19.97 16.95 3.94
N ALA A 181 -20.77 16.99 4.99
CA ALA A 181 -20.60 16.14 6.19
C ALA A 181 -20.79 14.66 5.90
N SER A 182 -21.74 14.31 5.03
CA SER A 182 -21.96 12.94 4.59
C SER A 182 -20.86 12.46 3.63
N ALA A 183 -20.36 13.33 2.75
CA ALA A 183 -19.23 13.01 1.89
C ALA A 183 -17.93 12.77 2.69
N GLN A 184 -17.62 13.64 3.66
CA GLN A 184 -16.45 13.50 4.53
C GLN A 184 -16.52 12.21 5.38
N GLU A 185 -17.68 11.91 5.97
CA GLU A 185 -17.84 10.66 6.73
C GLU A 185 -17.67 9.41 5.83
N ALA A 186 -18.21 9.44 4.61
CA ALA A 186 -18.05 8.34 3.67
C ALA A 186 -16.60 8.17 3.17
N GLU A 187 -15.82 9.25 3.13
CA GLU A 187 -14.39 9.21 2.83
C GLU A 187 -13.60 8.63 4.02
N ARG A 188 -13.87 9.10 5.24
CA ARG A 188 -13.27 8.61 6.48
C ARG A 188 -13.49 7.11 6.69
N ILE A 189 -14.71 6.62 6.46
CA ILE A 189 -15.03 5.18 6.54
C ILE A 189 -14.21 4.40 5.50
N ARG A 190 -14.10 4.92 4.26
CA ARG A 190 -13.31 4.26 3.20
C ARG A 190 -11.81 4.24 3.52
N GLU A 191 -11.27 5.29 4.12
CA GLU A 191 -9.88 5.31 4.58
C GLU A 191 -9.65 4.30 5.70
N GLN A 192 -10.57 4.22 6.66
CA GLN A 192 -10.52 3.23 7.75
C GLN A 192 -10.60 1.79 7.24
N GLU A 193 -11.49 1.51 6.26
CA GLU A 193 -11.58 0.19 5.62
C GLU A 193 -10.29 -0.19 4.88
N LYS A 194 -9.69 0.77 4.15
CA LYS A 194 -8.39 0.57 3.49
C LYS A 194 -7.28 0.27 4.49
N ALA A 195 -7.21 1.02 5.60
CA ALA A 195 -6.21 0.79 6.65
C ALA A 195 -6.36 -0.61 7.27
N GLN A 196 -7.59 -1.04 7.57
CA GLN A 196 -7.85 -2.40 8.05
C GLN A 196 -7.46 -3.47 7.03
N GLN A 197 -7.72 -3.23 5.74
CA GLN A 197 -7.35 -4.15 4.68
C GLN A 197 -5.83 -4.29 4.57
N ILE A 198 -5.08 -3.18 4.66
CA ILE A 198 -3.61 -3.18 4.70
C ILE A 198 -3.12 -4.02 5.88
N GLN A 199 -3.65 -3.81 7.10
CA GLN A 199 -3.26 -4.58 8.28
C GLN A 199 -3.50 -6.09 8.09
N ARG A 200 -4.64 -6.50 7.52
CA ARG A 200 -4.91 -7.93 7.22
C ARG A 200 -3.93 -8.50 6.19
N HIS A 201 -3.64 -7.75 5.12
CA HIS A 201 -2.69 -8.19 4.11
C HIS A 201 -1.28 -8.32 4.67
N VAL A 202 -0.84 -7.38 5.50
CA VAL A 202 0.46 -7.46 6.17
C VAL A 202 0.52 -8.65 7.13
N ALA A 203 -0.52 -8.90 7.93
CA ALA A 203 -0.56 -10.07 8.81
C ALA A 203 -0.44 -11.39 8.03
N SER A 204 -1.21 -11.54 6.94
CA SER A 204 -1.11 -12.71 6.06
C SER A 204 0.27 -12.84 5.41
N MET A 205 0.90 -11.71 5.08
CA MET A 205 2.25 -11.68 4.52
C MET A 205 3.28 -12.17 5.54
N TYR A 206 3.19 -11.77 6.81
CA TYR A 206 4.08 -12.27 7.87
C TYR A 206 3.97 -13.77 8.08
N THR A 207 2.76 -14.32 8.09
CA THR A 207 2.58 -15.78 8.16
C THR A 207 3.22 -16.49 6.96
N ALA A 208 3.08 -15.95 5.75
CA ALA A 208 3.74 -16.50 4.57
C ALA A 208 5.27 -16.36 4.63
N LEU A 209 5.79 -15.28 5.20
CA LEU A 209 7.23 -15.09 5.42
C LEU A 209 7.80 -16.11 6.40
N GLU A 210 7.12 -16.39 7.50
CA GLU A 210 7.55 -17.42 8.47
C GLU A 210 7.61 -18.81 7.82
N GLN A 211 6.60 -19.16 7.02
CA GLN A 211 6.57 -20.42 6.27
C GLN A 211 7.71 -20.49 5.24
N ALA A 212 7.95 -19.39 4.52
CA ALA A 212 9.02 -19.32 3.54
C ALA A 212 10.41 -19.40 4.19
N ALA A 213 10.60 -18.76 5.35
CA ALA A 213 11.84 -18.84 6.12
C ALA A 213 12.14 -20.27 6.58
N ALA A 214 11.14 -20.97 7.11
CA ALA A 214 11.28 -22.38 7.50
C ALA A 214 11.64 -23.26 6.29
N ALA A 215 11.00 -23.05 5.14
CA ALA A 215 11.32 -23.78 3.91
C ALA A 215 12.74 -23.49 3.39
N VAL A 216 13.23 -22.26 3.53
CA VAL A 216 14.60 -21.87 3.16
C VAL A 216 15.62 -22.56 4.08
N GLU A 217 15.37 -22.63 5.39
CA GLU A 217 16.23 -23.36 6.33
C GLU A 217 16.28 -24.87 6.03
N GLU A 218 15.13 -25.48 5.76
CA GLU A 218 15.05 -26.89 5.36
C GLU A 218 15.82 -27.16 4.05
N LEU A 219 15.68 -26.26 3.06
CA LEU A 219 16.38 -26.36 1.79
C LEU A 219 17.90 -26.22 1.95
N ALA A 220 18.35 -25.34 2.86
CA ALA A 220 19.77 -25.19 3.19
C ALA A 220 20.33 -26.47 3.82
N ALA A 221 19.60 -27.05 4.79
CA ALA A 221 19.98 -28.30 5.45
C ALA A 221 20.07 -29.46 4.44
N SER A 222 19.04 -29.62 3.60
CA SER A 222 19.00 -30.65 2.55
C SER A 222 20.14 -30.50 1.54
N SER A 223 20.49 -29.26 1.16
CA SER A 223 21.63 -28.99 0.28
C SER A 223 22.95 -29.44 0.91
N GLN A 224 23.14 -29.20 2.21
CA GLN A 224 24.34 -29.60 2.93
C GLN A 224 24.46 -31.13 3.06
N GLU A 225 23.35 -31.81 3.31
CA GLU A 225 23.29 -33.27 3.34
C GLU A 225 23.60 -33.89 1.97
N LEU A 226 23.06 -33.30 0.89
CA LEU A 226 23.32 -33.73 -0.47
C LEU A 226 24.80 -33.53 -0.87
N ALA A 227 25.43 -32.44 -0.45
CA ALA A 227 26.86 -32.22 -0.66
C ALA A 227 27.70 -33.29 0.04
N THR A 228 27.35 -33.62 1.29
CA THR A 228 28.03 -34.64 2.09
C THR A 228 27.88 -36.03 1.42
N THR A 229 26.66 -36.40 1.05
CA THR A 229 26.36 -37.67 0.37
C THR A 229 27.07 -37.78 -0.98
N SER A 230 27.14 -36.68 -1.73
CA SER A 230 27.87 -36.62 -3.01
C SER A 230 29.37 -36.83 -2.79
N GLN A 231 29.95 -36.23 -1.75
CA GLN A 231 31.36 -36.42 -1.41
C GLN A 231 31.69 -37.86 -0.97
N GLU A 232 30.80 -38.50 -0.21
CA GLU A 232 30.93 -39.92 0.15
C GLU A 232 30.84 -40.82 -1.09
N THR A 233 29.90 -40.54 -1.98
CA THR A 233 29.71 -41.28 -3.24
C THR A 233 30.94 -41.16 -4.15
N ASP A 234 31.55 -39.98 -4.25
CA ASP A 234 32.80 -39.77 -4.98
C ASP A 234 33.95 -40.63 -4.42
N ASN A 235 34.09 -40.67 -3.08
CA ASN A 235 35.11 -41.48 -2.42
C ASN A 235 34.91 -42.98 -2.65
N ILE A 236 33.67 -43.45 -2.62
CA ILE A 236 33.31 -44.84 -2.94
C ILE A 236 33.64 -45.13 -4.41
N ALA A 237 33.28 -44.25 -5.34
CA ALA A 237 33.55 -44.42 -6.76
C ALA A 237 35.06 -44.45 -7.07
N LYS A 238 35.86 -43.57 -6.45
CA LYS A 238 37.33 -43.59 -6.53
C LYS A 238 37.92 -44.90 -6.03
N THR A 239 37.40 -45.41 -4.90
CA THR A 239 37.83 -46.69 -4.35
C THR A 239 37.48 -47.84 -5.29
N ALA A 240 36.24 -47.88 -5.80
CA ALA A 240 35.79 -48.89 -6.77
C ALA A 240 36.61 -48.86 -8.07
N SER A 241 36.98 -47.67 -8.56
CA SER A 241 37.84 -47.52 -9.73
C SER A 241 39.24 -48.10 -9.49
N ARG A 242 39.81 -47.91 -8.29
CA ARG A 242 41.10 -48.50 -7.92
C ARG A 242 41.02 -50.02 -7.84
N GLU A 243 39.99 -50.57 -7.22
CA GLU A 243 39.79 -52.02 -7.14
C GLU A 243 39.56 -52.66 -8.52
N ALA A 244 38.86 -51.96 -9.43
CA ALA A 244 38.72 -52.41 -10.81
C ALA A 244 40.08 -52.49 -11.53
N ASN A 245 40.95 -51.50 -11.34
CA ASN A 245 42.30 -51.52 -11.92
C ASN A 245 43.14 -52.68 -11.35
N ASN A 246 43.12 -52.88 -10.03
CA ASN A 246 43.80 -54.00 -9.38
C ASN A 246 43.30 -55.35 -9.94
N THR A 247 41.99 -55.48 -10.17
CA THR A 247 41.39 -56.69 -10.74
C THR A 247 41.88 -56.93 -12.18
N THR A 248 41.98 -55.87 -13.00
CA THR A 248 42.54 -55.97 -14.34
C THR A 248 43.98 -56.50 -14.32
N GLU A 249 44.82 -56.03 -13.40
CA GLU A 249 46.20 -56.53 -13.26
C GLU A 249 46.24 -58.02 -12.90
N ILE A 250 45.37 -58.47 -12.00
CA ILE A 250 45.26 -59.88 -11.62
C ILE A 250 44.79 -60.74 -12.80
N VAL A 251 43.78 -60.28 -13.55
CA VAL A 251 43.30 -60.98 -14.75
C VAL A 251 44.40 -61.10 -15.80
N ASP A 252 45.24 -60.08 -15.96
CA ASP A 252 46.40 -60.12 -16.84
C ASP A 252 47.45 -61.14 -16.40
N VAL A 253 47.69 -61.27 -15.09
CA VAL A 253 48.53 -62.34 -14.53
C VAL A 253 47.94 -63.72 -14.87
N ILE A 254 46.65 -63.94 -14.63
CA ILE A 254 45.98 -65.22 -14.94
C ILE A 254 46.09 -65.54 -16.43
N ARG A 255 45.87 -64.56 -17.31
CA ARG A 255 46.01 -64.72 -18.76
C ARG A 255 47.43 -65.14 -19.15
N ARG A 256 48.45 -64.51 -18.58
CA ARG A 256 49.87 -64.88 -18.82
C ARG A 256 50.18 -66.29 -18.31
N VAL A 257 49.71 -66.65 -17.12
CA VAL A 257 49.88 -68.00 -16.55
C VAL A 257 49.20 -69.04 -17.44
N ALA A 258 47.96 -68.80 -17.86
CA ALA A 258 47.23 -69.69 -18.77
C ALA A 258 47.96 -69.87 -20.11
N GLN A 259 48.53 -68.81 -20.69
CA GLN A 259 49.34 -68.90 -21.91
C GLN A 259 50.63 -69.72 -21.69
N GLN A 260 51.34 -69.52 -20.58
CA GLN A 260 52.53 -70.29 -20.23
C GLN A 260 52.19 -71.77 -19.99
N THR A 261 51.11 -72.07 -19.27
CA THR A 261 50.64 -73.44 -19.03
C THR A 261 50.25 -74.13 -20.33
N ASN A 262 49.61 -73.41 -21.26
CA ASN A 262 49.30 -73.96 -22.59
C ASN A 262 50.57 -74.29 -23.39
N LEU A 263 51.61 -73.45 -23.31
CA LEU A 263 52.92 -73.72 -23.94
C LEU A 263 53.63 -74.91 -23.27
N LEU A 264 53.58 -75.02 -21.94
CA LEU A 264 54.12 -76.17 -21.21
C LEU A 264 53.39 -77.47 -21.59
N GLY A 265 52.07 -77.45 -21.65
CA GLY A 265 51.25 -78.58 -22.10
C GLY A 265 51.56 -78.98 -23.55
N LEU A 266 51.78 -78.01 -24.44
CA LEU A 266 52.22 -78.26 -25.82
C LEU A 266 53.58 -78.94 -25.87
N ASN A 267 54.57 -78.45 -25.11
CA ASN A 267 55.89 -79.06 -25.03
C ASN A 267 55.82 -80.49 -24.49
N ALA A 268 54.98 -80.73 -23.47
CA ALA A 268 54.75 -82.06 -22.91
C ALA A 268 54.08 -83.02 -23.92
N ALA A 269 53.11 -82.53 -24.70
CA ALA A 269 52.46 -83.32 -25.75
C ALA A 269 53.44 -83.71 -26.87
N ILE A 270 54.33 -82.80 -27.27
CA ILE A 270 55.40 -83.06 -28.25
C ILE A 270 56.35 -84.15 -27.73
N GLU A 271 56.82 -84.03 -26.48
CA GLU A 271 57.74 -85.01 -25.92
C GLU A 271 57.06 -86.38 -25.71
N ALA A 272 55.79 -86.40 -25.28
CA ALA A 272 55.00 -87.63 -25.17
C ALA A 272 54.85 -88.35 -26.52
N ALA A 273 54.64 -87.60 -27.62
CA ALA A 273 54.61 -88.17 -28.97
C ALA A 273 55.99 -88.71 -29.40
N ARG A 274 57.08 -88.06 -28.96
CA ARG A 274 58.46 -88.47 -29.28
C ARG A 274 58.85 -89.82 -28.68
N VAL A 275 58.36 -90.16 -27.48
CA VAL A 275 58.64 -91.46 -26.81
C VAL A 275 57.73 -92.60 -27.32
N GLY A 276 56.83 -92.33 -28.28
CA GLY A 276 56.00 -93.35 -28.93
C GLY A 276 54.99 -94.01 -27.98
N GLU A 277 54.87 -95.34 -28.02
CA GLU A 277 53.88 -96.11 -27.24
C GLU A 277 54.03 -95.91 -25.71
N HIS A 278 55.25 -95.71 -25.20
CA HIS A 278 55.49 -95.46 -23.78
C HIS A 278 54.98 -94.08 -23.30
N GLY A 279 54.73 -93.15 -24.22
CA GLY A 279 54.27 -91.79 -23.92
C GLY A 279 52.75 -91.60 -23.94
N ARG A 280 51.95 -92.62 -24.28
CA ARG A 280 50.49 -92.46 -24.46
C ARG A 280 49.77 -91.88 -23.24
N GLY A 281 50.11 -92.33 -22.02
CA GLY A 281 49.53 -91.80 -20.78
C GLY A 281 49.87 -90.32 -20.55
N PHE A 282 51.13 -89.92 -20.83
CA PHE A 282 51.57 -88.53 -20.73
C PHE A 282 50.91 -87.64 -21.79
N SER A 283 50.64 -88.17 -22.99
CA SER A 283 49.95 -87.43 -24.05
C SER A 283 48.52 -87.05 -23.64
N VAL A 284 47.80 -87.93 -22.94
CA VAL A 284 46.44 -87.63 -22.44
C VAL A 284 46.49 -86.52 -21.39
N VAL A 285 47.43 -86.59 -20.44
CA VAL A 285 47.61 -85.55 -19.41
C VAL A 285 47.99 -84.22 -20.05
N ALA A 286 48.89 -84.21 -21.03
CA ALA A 286 49.32 -83.00 -21.73
C ALA A 286 48.16 -82.31 -22.47
N GLU A 287 47.27 -83.07 -23.11
CA GLU A 287 46.10 -82.51 -23.79
C GLU A 287 45.06 -81.96 -22.78
N GLU A 288 44.86 -82.62 -21.64
CA GLU A 288 43.99 -82.10 -20.57
C GLU A 288 44.55 -80.80 -19.97
N VAL A 289 45.86 -80.71 -19.76
CA VAL A 289 46.53 -79.47 -19.31
C VAL A 289 46.33 -78.34 -20.32
N ARG A 290 46.46 -78.60 -21.63
CA ARG A 290 46.20 -77.59 -22.67
C ARG A 290 44.75 -77.13 -22.67
N LYS A 291 43.81 -78.07 -22.52
CA LYS A 291 42.38 -77.76 -22.46
C LYS A 291 42.06 -76.85 -21.24
N LEU A 292 42.55 -77.21 -20.05
CA LEU A 292 42.39 -76.38 -18.85
C LEU A 292 43.02 -74.99 -19.00
N ALA A 293 44.19 -74.91 -19.64
CA ALA A 293 44.85 -73.64 -19.93
C ALA A 293 44.03 -72.77 -20.90
N ALA A 294 43.43 -73.37 -21.94
CA ALA A 294 42.55 -72.67 -22.87
C ALA A 294 41.26 -72.17 -22.19
N GLU A 295 40.62 -73.01 -21.37
CA GLU A 295 39.44 -72.64 -20.58
C GLU A 295 39.75 -71.52 -19.58
N SER A 296 40.91 -71.56 -18.92
CA SER A 296 41.37 -70.51 -18.01
C SER A 296 41.60 -69.18 -18.74
N ASN A 297 42.18 -69.21 -19.94
CA ASN A 297 42.39 -68.03 -20.77
C ASN A 297 41.07 -67.42 -21.26
N GLN A 298 40.11 -68.26 -21.64
CA GLN A 298 38.77 -67.81 -22.01
C GLN A 298 38.04 -67.19 -20.81
N SER A 299 38.16 -67.79 -19.63
CA SER A 299 37.58 -67.26 -18.39
C SER A 299 38.19 -65.90 -18.03
N ALA A 300 39.51 -65.75 -18.15
CA ALA A 300 40.20 -64.48 -17.94
C ALA A 300 39.70 -63.38 -18.90
N ARG A 301 39.45 -63.70 -20.18
CA ARG A 301 38.86 -62.75 -21.14
C ARG A 301 37.47 -62.29 -20.69
N THR A 302 36.60 -63.22 -20.31
CA THR A 302 35.25 -62.89 -19.83
C THR A 302 35.30 -62.00 -18.58
N ILE A 303 36.21 -62.28 -17.64
CA ILE A 303 36.39 -61.43 -16.45
C ILE A 303 36.87 -60.03 -16.85
N SER A 304 37.82 -59.92 -17.78
CA SER A 304 38.30 -58.62 -18.28
C SER A 304 37.17 -57.78 -18.89
N GLU A 305 36.29 -58.39 -19.69
CA GLU A 305 35.11 -57.72 -20.24
C GLU A 305 34.14 -57.24 -19.15
N MET A 306 33.92 -58.05 -18.11
CA MET A 306 33.07 -57.67 -16.97
C MET A 306 33.68 -56.50 -16.18
N VAL A 307 34.99 -56.52 -15.92
CA VAL A 307 35.70 -55.44 -15.22
C VAL A 307 35.67 -54.14 -16.02
N ASN A 308 35.82 -54.20 -17.34
CA ASN A 308 35.70 -53.02 -18.21
C ASN A 308 34.29 -52.41 -18.16
N LYS A 309 33.24 -53.24 -18.18
CA LYS A 309 31.85 -52.76 -18.01
C LYS A 309 31.66 -52.12 -16.64
N PHE A 310 32.19 -52.74 -15.58
CA PHE A 310 32.14 -52.18 -14.23
C PHE A 310 32.84 -50.82 -14.15
N ARG A 311 34.01 -50.66 -14.76
CA ARG A 311 34.73 -49.38 -14.80
C ARG A 311 33.92 -48.28 -15.48
N ASN A 312 33.28 -48.59 -16.61
CA ASN A 312 32.41 -47.63 -17.30
C ASN A 312 31.23 -47.20 -16.42
N SER A 313 30.65 -48.11 -15.63
CA SER A 313 29.61 -47.78 -14.66
C SER A 313 30.12 -46.86 -13.55
N VAL A 314 31.34 -47.08 -13.06
CA VAL A 314 31.98 -46.21 -12.06
C VAL A 314 32.26 -44.81 -12.62
N GLU A 315 32.78 -44.71 -13.84
CA GLU A 315 32.99 -43.42 -14.53
C GLU A 315 31.65 -42.65 -14.69
N TYR A 316 30.56 -43.36 -15.01
CA TYR A 316 29.22 -42.77 -15.08
C TYR A 316 28.74 -42.24 -13.71
N VAL A 317 28.98 -42.98 -12.63
CA VAL A 317 28.67 -42.53 -11.26
C VAL A 317 29.46 -41.27 -10.91
N GLN A 318 30.77 -41.22 -11.20
CA GLN A 318 31.60 -40.05 -10.94
C GLN A 318 31.06 -38.80 -11.65
N LYS A 319 30.70 -38.93 -12.94
CA LYS A 319 30.11 -37.82 -13.71
C LYS A 319 28.79 -37.33 -13.12
N ASN A 320 27.95 -38.24 -12.62
CA ASN A 320 26.70 -37.85 -11.95
C ASN A 320 26.97 -37.12 -10.63
N VAL A 321 27.99 -37.54 -9.87
CA VAL A 321 28.39 -36.86 -8.64
C VAL A 321 28.92 -35.45 -8.91
N GLU A 322 29.73 -35.26 -9.95
CA GLU A 322 30.18 -33.93 -10.38
C GLU A 322 29.00 -33.01 -10.73
N ASN A 323 28.02 -33.51 -11.48
CA ASN A 323 26.80 -32.77 -11.80
C ASN A 323 25.98 -32.46 -10.54
N SER A 324 25.81 -33.42 -9.63
CA SER A 324 25.11 -33.21 -8.36
C SER A 324 25.77 -32.12 -7.54
N ASN A 325 27.10 -32.13 -7.41
CA ASN A 325 27.84 -31.08 -6.70
C ASN A 325 27.62 -29.69 -7.31
N ALA A 326 27.62 -29.57 -8.65
CA ALA A 326 27.35 -28.31 -9.32
C ALA A 326 25.93 -27.80 -9.05
N ILE A 327 24.93 -28.69 -9.09
CA ILE A 327 23.53 -28.37 -8.78
C ILE A 327 23.40 -27.93 -7.31
N THR A 328 24.03 -28.66 -6.38
CA THR A 328 24.00 -28.35 -4.94
C THR A 328 24.63 -26.98 -4.65
N GLN A 329 25.72 -26.61 -5.30
CA GLN A 329 26.32 -25.28 -5.16
C GLN A 329 25.40 -24.17 -5.66
N GLN A 330 24.77 -24.38 -6.82
CA GLN A 330 23.81 -23.42 -7.37
C GLN A 330 22.58 -23.29 -6.45
N GLN A 331 22.10 -24.40 -5.90
CA GLN A 331 21.00 -24.43 -4.94
C GLN A 331 21.34 -23.67 -3.66
N ALA A 332 22.53 -23.90 -3.08
CA ALA A 332 22.97 -23.18 -1.89
C ALA A 332 23.01 -21.65 -2.11
N LYS A 333 23.48 -21.20 -3.28
CA LYS A 333 23.45 -19.77 -3.65
C LYS A 333 22.01 -19.24 -3.76
N ALA A 334 21.13 -19.97 -4.45
CA ALA A 334 19.74 -19.56 -4.59
C ALA A 334 19.03 -19.47 -3.23
N THR A 335 19.34 -20.37 -2.30
CA THR A 335 18.81 -20.35 -0.92
C THR A 335 19.28 -19.11 -0.15
N GLN A 336 20.54 -18.70 -0.31
CA GLN A 336 21.06 -17.45 0.29
C GLN A 336 20.36 -16.21 -0.29
N ASP A 337 20.20 -16.16 -1.61
CA ASP A 337 19.51 -15.06 -2.28
C ASP A 337 18.03 -14.97 -1.83
N LEU A 338 17.35 -16.11 -1.67
CA LEU A 338 15.99 -16.18 -1.12
C LEU A 338 15.91 -15.64 0.32
N ALA A 339 16.87 -16.02 1.18
CA ALA A 339 16.90 -15.52 2.55
C ALA A 339 16.99 -13.98 2.59
N ALA A 340 17.86 -13.38 1.77
CA ALA A 340 17.99 -11.93 1.66
C ALA A 340 16.71 -11.26 1.11
N MET A 341 16.02 -11.91 0.16
CA MET A 341 14.74 -11.41 -0.35
C MET A 341 13.65 -11.42 0.73
N LEU A 342 13.60 -12.46 1.57
CA LEU A 342 12.62 -12.54 2.67
C LEU A 342 12.81 -11.39 3.67
N ASP A 343 14.07 -11.05 4.02
CA ASP A 343 14.37 -9.88 4.86
C ASP A 343 13.89 -8.57 4.21
N GLY A 344 14.09 -8.43 2.89
CA GLY A 344 13.60 -7.28 2.12
C GLY A 344 12.07 -7.15 2.18
N VAL A 345 11.34 -8.25 2.00
CA VAL A 345 9.87 -8.26 2.08
C VAL A 345 9.40 -7.95 3.50
N ARG A 346 10.12 -8.42 4.53
CA ARG A 346 9.83 -8.08 5.94
C ARG A 346 9.88 -6.58 6.17
N MET A 347 10.93 -5.91 5.70
CA MET A 347 11.10 -4.46 5.81
C MET A 347 9.98 -3.69 5.07
N VAL A 348 9.54 -4.17 3.91
CA VAL A 348 8.37 -3.58 3.21
C VAL A 348 7.11 -3.70 4.06
N GLY A 349 6.91 -4.84 4.74
CA GLY A 349 5.80 -5.04 5.67
C GLY A 349 5.80 -4.07 6.85
N GLU A 350 6.95 -3.84 7.46
CA GLU A 350 7.13 -2.86 8.55
C GLU A 350 6.77 -1.45 8.09
N ASN A 351 7.23 -1.05 6.89
CA ASN A 351 6.91 0.26 6.32
C ASN A 351 5.41 0.42 6.01
N LEU A 352 4.75 -0.63 5.53
CA LEU A 352 3.30 -0.61 5.27
C LEU A 352 2.48 -0.49 6.56
N LEU A 353 2.91 -1.12 7.65
CA LEU A 353 2.28 -0.95 8.97
C LEU A 353 2.44 0.48 9.47
N ALA A 354 3.66 1.04 9.39
CA ALA A 354 3.90 2.42 9.79
C ALA A 354 3.02 3.41 9.00
N LEU A 355 2.83 3.18 7.70
CA LEU A 355 1.93 3.99 6.88
C LEU A 355 0.45 3.85 7.29
N ALA A 356 0.02 2.64 7.64
CA ALA A 356 -1.34 2.38 8.09
C ALA A 356 -1.66 3.00 9.46
N ASP A 357 -0.66 3.10 10.35
CA ASP A 357 -0.80 3.71 11.69
C ASP A 357 -0.61 5.24 11.68
N SER A 358 -0.05 5.80 10.59
CA SER A 358 0.22 7.24 10.45
C SER A 358 -0.93 8.09 9.91
N ASN A 359 -2.03 7.46 9.47
CA ASN A 359 -3.27 8.10 9.04
C ASN A 359 -4.41 7.76 10.02
#